data_AF-A0AAN7HQW6-F1
#
_entry.id   AF-A0AAN7HQW6-F1
#
_cell.length_a   1.000
_cell.length_b   1.000
_cell.length_c   1.000
_cell.angle_alpha   90.00
_cell.angle_beta   90.00
_cell.angle_gamma   90.00
#
_symmetry.space_group_name_H-M   'P 1'
#
loop_
_entity.id
_entity.type
_entity.pdbx_description
1 polymer ?
#
loop_
_entity_poly.entity_id
_entity_poly.type
_entity_poly.pdbx_seq_one_letter_code
_entity_poly.pdbx_strand_id
1 'polypeptide(L)'
;MDLVPFIYFEKQQQDNLCAQHALNVLLQGNYFTAVDLAEIGQNLDKQEQLVGGRKSGSESQNYDDSGYFSIQVLQKALEIWNLELVPWRSKEMDEARKTPTQQTAYICNLRNHWFTLRKFSETYRWYNLDSTQPAPTYLGEDYLALMLHQIECEGYSIFAVNGALPQSEGDRKAKAFLKPQGEGKVEGKPLPDVIPFSGQGYSLASSSSLATEQPAEDEETVLARAIQASMESNKPSVKDDMDEIRRRRLARFGGQ
;
A
#
# COMPACT_ATOMS: atom_id res chain seq x y z
N MET A 1 1.93 -17.87 1.32
CA MET A 1 0.69 -17.97 2.11
C MET A 1 0.58 -16.67 2.85
N ASP A 2 -0.43 -15.89 2.51
CA ASP A 2 -0.51 -14.50 2.93
C ASP A 2 -1.30 -14.39 4.23
N LEU A 3 -1.05 -13.32 4.99
CA LEU A 3 -1.69 -13.15 6.29
C LEU A 3 -3.17 -12.74 6.17
N VAL A 4 -3.55 -12.20 5.01
CA VAL A 4 -4.85 -11.61 4.68
C VAL A 4 -6.06 -12.42 5.17
N PRO A 5 -6.15 -13.76 5.01
CA PRO A 5 -7.30 -14.55 5.47
C PRO A 5 -7.46 -14.64 7.00
N PHE A 6 -6.47 -14.17 7.77
CA PHE A 6 -6.46 -14.16 9.23
C PHE A 6 -6.51 -12.74 9.82
N ILE A 7 -6.53 -11.72 8.96
CA ILE A 7 -6.75 -10.33 9.34
C ILE A 7 -8.26 -10.10 9.39
N TYR A 8 -8.74 -9.58 10.52
CA TYR A 8 -10.11 -9.09 10.63
C TYR A 8 -10.26 -7.82 9.77
N PHE A 9 -11.19 -7.84 8.83
CA PHE A 9 -11.41 -6.74 7.89
C PHE A 9 -12.90 -6.52 7.68
N GLU A 10 -13.36 -5.29 7.93
CA GLU A 10 -14.72 -4.86 7.64
C GLU A 10 -14.72 -4.02 6.37
N LYS A 11 -15.38 -4.52 5.33
CA LYS A 11 -15.57 -3.77 4.10
C LYS A 11 -16.77 -2.83 4.22
N GLN A 12 -16.54 -1.54 3.99
CA GLN A 12 -17.56 -0.52 3.84
C GLN A 12 -18.19 -0.64 2.45
N GLN A 13 -19.52 -0.58 2.36
CA GLN A 13 -20.24 -0.71 1.09
C GLN A 13 -20.72 0.66 0.57
N GLN A 14 -21.85 1.14 1.09
CA GLN A 14 -22.46 2.42 0.66
C GLN A 14 -22.69 3.38 1.84
N ASP A 15 -22.53 2.91 3.08
CA ASP A 15 -22.57 3.75 4.28
C ASP A 15 -21.25 4.51 4.43
N ASN A 16 -21.28 5.73 4.99
CA ASN A 16 -20.07 6.54 5.21
C ASN A 16 -19.34 6.21 6.54
N LEU A 17 -19.62 5.06 7.15
CA LEU A 17 -19.20 4.65 8.50
C LEU A 17 -17.70 4.28 8.62
N CYS A 18 -16.84 5.01 7.91
CA CYS A 18 -15.39 4.82 7.87
C CYS A 18 -14.74 4.80 9.25
N ALA A 19 -15.17 5.65 10.19
CA ALA A 19 -14.66 5.68 11.55
C ALA A 19 -14.91 4.37 12.32
N GLN A 20 -16.09 3.76 12.17
CA GLN A 20 -16.42 2.47 12.79
C GLN A 20 -15.48 1.38 12.25
N HIS A 21 -15.39 1.26 10.93
CA HIS A 21 -14.56 0.25 10.31
C HIS A 21 -13.08 0.44 10.65
N ALA A 22 -12.56 1.68 10.62
CA ALA A 22 -11.19 2.00 11.02
C ALA A 22 -10.89 1.56 12.46
N LEU A 23 -11.77 1.85 13.43
CA LEU A 23 -11.59 1.42 14.83
C LEU A 23 -11.68 -0.11 14.98
N ASN A 24 -12.62 -0.76 14.30
CA ASN A 24 -12.80 -2.21 14.39
C ASN A 24 -11.64 -2.99 13.74
N VAL A 25 -11.14 -2.56 12.57
CA VAL A 25 -9.95 -3.18 11.95
C VAL A 25 -8.67 -2.82 12.71
N LEU A 26 -8.59 -1.64 13.34
CA LEU A 26 -7.49 -1.31 14.27
C LEU A 26 -7.44 -2.27 15.45
N LEU A 27 -8.58 -2.58 16.06
CA LEU A 27 -8.66 -3.51 17.20
C LEU A 27 -8.75 -4.99 16.79
N GLN A 28 -8.92 -5.27 15.50
CA GLN A 28 -9.11 -6.61 14.93
C GLN A 28 -10.34 -7.35 15.49
N GLY A 29 -11.45 -6.64 15.66
CA GLY A 29 -12.76 -7.20 16.02
C GLY A 29 -13.88 -6.15 15.97
N ASN A 30 -15.13 -6.62 15.98
CA ASN A 30 -16.35 -5.79 15.95
C ASN A 30 -16.67 -5.16 17.33
N TYR A 31 -15.77 -4.32 17.83
CA TYR A 31 -15.91 -3.72 19.17
C TYR A 31 -16.79 -2.47 19.22
N PHE A 32 -16.93 -1.75 18.10
CA PHE A 32 -17.74 -0.54 17.98
C PHE A 32 -18.79 -0.68 16.88
N THR A 33 -19.97 -0.14 17.15
CA THR A 33 -21.03 0.12 16.17
C THR A 33 -21.19 1.62 15.96
N ALA A 34 -21.87 2.02 14.88
CA ALA A 34 -22.24 3.41 14.63
C ALA A 34 -23.06 4.03 15.79
N VAL A 35 -23.85 3.22 16.50
CA VAL A 35 -24.63 3.68 17.66
C VAL A 35 -23.71 4.04 18.82
N ASP A 36 -22.74 3.18 19.15
CA ASP A 36 -21.78 3.44 20.24
C ASP A 36 -20.97 4.71 19.97
N LEU A 37 -20.52 4.90 18.72
CA LEU A 37 -19.78 6.11 18.32
C LEU A 37 -20.66 7.37 18.33
N ALA A 38 -21.94 7.25 17.96
CA ALA A 38 -22.89 8.37 18.04
C ALA A 38 -23.20 8.74 19.50
N GLU A 39 -23.30 7.77 20.41
CA GLU A 39 -23.45 8.03 21.85
C GLU A 39 -22.21 8.73 22.44
N ILE A 40 -21.00 8.32 22.03
CA ILE A 40 -19.74 9.01 22.41
C ILE A 40 -19.74 10.45 21.88
N GLY A 41 -20.11 10.66 20.61
CA GLY A 41 -20.23 12.00 20.00
C GLY A 41 -21.20 12.90 20.76
N GLN A 42 -22.43 12.43 20.99
CA GLN A 42 -23.44 13.18 21.76
C GLN A 42 -23.01 13.47 23.20
N ASN A 43 -22.19 12.61 23.82
CA ASN A 43 -21.66 12.85 25.17
C ASN A 43 -20.59 13.96 25.14
N LEU A 44 -19.69 13.94 24.15
CA LEU A 44 -18.74 15.02 23.89
C LEU A 44 -19.45 16.35 23.65
N ASP A 45 -20.45 16.41 22.76
CA ASP A 45 -21.21 17.63 22.47
C ASP A 45 -21.88 18.19 23.73
N LYS A 46 -22.43 17.33 24.60
CA LYS A 46 -22.98 17.71 25.91
C LYS A 46 -21.91 18.26 26.86
N GLN A 47 -20.73 17.64 26.91
CA GLN A 47 -19.62 18.11 27.75
C GLN A 47 -19.06 19.45 27.27
N GLU A 48 -18.87 19.60 25.95
CA GLU A 48 -18.43 20.87 25.33
C GLU A 48 -19.47 21.98 25.53
N GLN A 49 -20.77 21.68 25.47
CA GLN A 49 -21.82 22.64 25.77
C GLN A 49 -21.82 23.10 27.24
N LEU A 50 -21.56 22.18 28.18
CA LEU A 50 -21.47 22.48 29.61
C LEU A 50 -20.24 23.31 29.98
N VAL A 51 -19.08 23.01 29.39
CA VAL A 51 -17.80 23.71 29.64
C VAL A 51 -17.70 25.02 28.85
N GLY A 52 -18.17 25.03 27.60
CA GLY A 52 -18.04 26.13 26.64
C GLY A 52 -19.04 27.28 26.81
N GLY A 53 -20.07 27.11 27.65
CA GLY A 53 -20.88 28.21 28.19
C GLY A 53 -21.46 29.17 27.14
N ARG A 54 -22.27 28.65 26.20
CA ARG A 54 -23.06 29.46 25.25
C ARG A 54 -22.26 30.47 24.40
N LYS A 55 -20.98 30.22 24.11
CA LYS A 55 -20.19 31.01 23.16
C LYS A 55 -20.60 30.76 21.70
N SER A 56 -21.71 31.39 21.31
CA SER A 56 -22.02 31.92 19.98
C SER A 56 -21.61 31.07 18.76
N GLY A 57 -22.57 30.27 18.24
CA GLY A 57 -22.69 30.04 16.80
C GLY A 57 -21.90 28.87 16.19
N SER A 58 -21.11 28.13 16.97
CA SER A 58 -20.65 26.80 16.57
C SER A 58 -21.40 25.77 17.41
N GLU A 59 -22.40 25.13 16.83
CA GLU A 59 -22.79 23.79 17.30
C GLU A 59 -21.58 22.90 17.04
N SER A 60 -20.91 22.40 18.09
CA SER A 60 -20.02 21.27 17.87
C SER A 60 -20.88 20.08 17.53
N GLN A 61 -20.73 19.60 16.31
CA GLN A 61 -21.32 18.38 15.80
C GLN A 61 -20.16 17.41 15.66
N ASN A 62 -19.81 16.71 16.75
CA ASN A 62 -18.77 15.67 16.72
C ASN A 62 -19.22 14.42 15.92
N TYR A 63 -20.51 14.36 15.58
CA TYR A 63 -21.16 13.39 14.70
C TYR A 63 -22.19 14.11 13.81
N ASP A 64 -22.38 13.63 12.59
CA ASP A 64 -23.44 14.07 11.66
C ASP A 64 -24.23 12.86 11.11
N ASP A 65 -25.51 13.07 10.79
CA ASP A 65 -26.42 12.06 10.22
C ASP A 65 -25.87 11.45 8.92
N SER A 66 -24.98 12.16 8.22
CA SER A 66 -24.24 11.65 7.06
C SER A 66 -23.26 10.50 7.38
N GLY A 67 -23.05 10.14 8.65
CA GLY A 67 -22.13 9.08 9.11
C GLY A 67 -20.70 9.54 9.35
N TYR A 68 -20.43 10.85 9.35
CA TYR A 68 -19.11 11.41 9.64
C TYR A 68 -18.89 11.54 11.17
N PHE A 69 -17.68 11.23 11.62
CA PHE A 69 -17.28 11.34 13.02
C PHE A 69 -16.01 12.18 13.15
N SER A 70 -15.96 13.03 14.18
CA SER A 70 -14.78 13.84 14.50
C SER A 70 -13.66 13.00 15.11
N ILE A 71 -12.42 13.50 15.03
CA ILE A 71 -11.26 12.89 15.68
C ILE A 71 -11.45 12.74 17.21
N GLN A 72 -12.22 13.61 17.85
CA GLN A 72 -12.46 13.53 19.29
C GLN A 72 -13.23 12.25 19.67
N VAL A 73 -14.18 11.83 18.81
CA VAL A 73 -14.93 10.58 19.00
C VAL A 73 -13.99 9.38 18.95
N LEU A 74 -13.08 9.34 17.95
CA LEU A 74 -12.07 8.28 17.82
C LEU A 74 -11.11 8.29 19.02
N GLN A 75 -10.70 9.47 19.50
CA GLN A 75 -9.86 9.61 20.70
C GLN A 75 -10.55 9.03 21.95
N LYS A 76 -11.83 9.38 22.19
CA LYS A 76 -12.60 8.83 23.33
C LYS A 76 -12.89 7.35 23.20
N ALA A 77 -13.17 6.83 22.00
CA ALA A 77 -13.32 5.41 21.76
C ALA A 77 -12.04 4.62 22.11
N LEU A 78 -10.87 5.15 21.75
CA LEU A 78 -9.57 4.50 22.01
C LEU A 78 -9.07 4.68 23.45
N GLU A 79 -9.47 5.75 24.15
CA GLU A 79 -9.17 5.97 25.57
C GLU A 79 -9.71 4.81 26.45
N ILE A 80 -10.85 4.22 26.08
CA ILE A 80 -11.45 3.03 26.73
C ILE A 80 -10.50 1.82 26.67
N TRP A 81 -9.71 1.71 25.60
CA TRP A 81 -8.71 0.66 25.39
C TRP A 81 -7.33 1.03 25.93
N ASN A 82 -7.22 2.16 26.65
CA ASN A 82 -5.96 2.72 27.12
C ASN A 82 -4.96 3.00 25.97
N LEU A 83 -5.50 3.34 24.80
CA LEU A 83 -4.77 3.72 23.59
C LEU A 83 -4.86 5.23 23.36
N GLU A 84 -3.79 5.83 22.86
CA GLU A 84 -3.67 7.28 22.64
C GLU A 84 -3.46 7.58 21.15
N LEU A 85 -4.17 8.58 20.60
CA LEU A 85 -3.95 9.08 19.25
C LEU A 85 -3.08 10.34 19.27
N VAL A 86 -1.84 10.20 18.83
CA VAL A 86 -0.87 11.29 18.77
C VAL A 86 -0.79 11.85 17.33
N PRO A 87 -1.01 13.16 17.10
CA PRO A 87 -0.89 13.76 15.78
C PRO A 87 0.54 13.69 15.22
N TRP A 88 0.69 13.30 13.95
CA TRP A 88 1.98 13.12 13.26
C TRP A 88 2.91 14.35 13.30
N ARG A 89 2.32 15.56 13.31
CA ARG A 89 3.05 16.83 13.40
C ARG A 89 3.49 17.21 14.81
N SER A 90 3.18 16.41 15.83
CA SER A 90 3.62 16.65 17.21
C SER A 90 5.09 16.30 17.43
N LYS A 91 5.65 16.77 18.55
CA LYS A 91 7.05 16.51 18.95
C LYS A 91 7.27 15.08 19.44
N GLU A 92 6.26 14.46 20.06
CA GLU A 92 6.31 13.04 20.45
C GLU A 92 6.50 12.12 19.23
N MET A 93 6.15 12.61 18.04
CA MET A 93 6.20 11.85 16.78
C MET A 93 7.52 11.97 16.01
N ASP A 94 8.50 12.75 16.50
CA ASP A 94 9.82 12.91 15.88
C ASP A 94 10.54 11.58 15.63
N GLU A 95 10.35 10.58 16.50
CA GLU A 95 10.93 9.24 16.35
C GLU A 95 10.20 8.40 15.29
N ALA A 96 8.86 8.47 15.27
CA ALA A 96 8.03 7.79 14.27
C ALA A 96 8.21 8.37 12.86
N ARG A 97 8.51 9.67 12.72
CA ARG A 97 8.87 10.28 11.43
C ARG A 97 10.24 9.81 10.91
N LYS A 98 11.16 9.43 11.81
CA LYS A 98 12.45 8.82 11.44
C LYS A 98 12.31 7.33 11.12
N THR A 99 11.48 6.60 11.88
CA THR A 99 11.31 5.14 11.73
C THR A 99 9.83 4.74 11.82
N PRO A 100 9.05 4.88 10.74
CA PRO A 100 7.61 4.58 10.79
C PRO A 100 7.28 3.10 11.06
N THR A 101 8.22 2.19 10.74
CA THR A 101 8.05 0.74 10.97
C THR A 101 8.03 0.32 12.44
N GLN A 102 8.50 1.16 13.36
CA GLN A 102 8.51 0.86 14.80
C GLN A 102 7.13 0.98 15.45
N GLN A 103 6.26 1.86 14.93
CA GLN A 103 4.91 2.05 15.47
C GLN A 103 4.02 0.81 15.28
N THR A 104 2.93 0.72 16.04
CA THR A 104 1.99 -0.42 15.99
C THR A 104 0.90 -0.22 14.95
N ALA A 105 0.33 0.98 14.88
CA ALA A 105 -0.65 1.37 13.89
C ALA A 105 -0.70 2.89 13.67
N TYR A 106 -1.29 3.27 12.53
CA TYR A 106 -1.64 4.65 12.18
C TYR A 106 -3.12 4.72 11.81
N ILE A 107 -3.75 5.84 12.13
CA ILE A 107 -5.05 6.24 11.58
C ILE A 107 -4.81 7.47 10.70
N CYS A 108 -5.33 7.44 9.48
CA CYS A 108 -5.22 8.52 8.51
C CYS A 108 -6.61 9.03 8.14
N ASN A 109 -6.74 10.35 7.91
CA ASN A 109 -7.94 10.98 7.37
C ASN A 109 -7.61 11.58 6.00
N LEU A 110 -7.97 10.88 4.93
CA LEU A 110 -7.80 11.33 3.55
C LEU A 110 -9.17 11.76 3.01
N ARG A 111 -9.36 13.04 2.71
CA ARG A 111 -10.62 13.57 2.11
C ARG A 111 -11.89 13.23 2.91
N ASN A 112 -11.84 13.38 4.25
CA ASN A 112 -12.90 13.02 5.20
C ASN A 112 -13.17 11.51 5.31
N HIS A 113 -12.30 10.66 4.77
CA HIS A 113 -12.34 9.21 4.93
C HIS A 113 -11.29 8.73 5.94
N TRP A 114 -11.75 8.06 7.00
CA TRP A 114 -10.91 7.46 8.03
C TRP A 114 -10.50 6.04 7.64
N PHE A 115 -9.20 5.74 7.67
CA PHE A 115 -8.67 4.39 7.46
C PHE A 115 -7.47 4.11 8.36
N THR A 116 -7.15 2.83 8.51
CA THR A 116 -6.11 2.34 9.42
C THR A 116 -5.02 1.58 8.69
N LEU A 117 -3.79 1.82 9.12
CA LEU A 117 -2.61 1.06 8.76
C LEU A 117 -2.15 0.31 10.01
N ARG A 118 -2.13 -1.02 10.00
CA ARG A 118 -1.72 -1.83 11.17
C ARG A 118 -0.53 -2.72 10.84
N LYS A 119 0.42 -2.82 11.78
CA LYS A 119 1.49 -3.80 11.80
C LYS A 119 1.01 -5.11 12.43
N PHE A 120 1.43 -6.25 11.87
CA PHE A 120 1.11 -7.59 12.41
C PHE A 120 2.36 -8.41 12.74
N SER A 121 2.61 -8.65 14.02
CA SER A 121 3.84 -9.22 14.63
C SER A 121 5.16 -8.51 14.29
N GLU A 122 5.53 -8.44 13.01
CA GLU A 122 6.87 -8.05 12.54
C GLU A 122 6.90 -6.63 11.97
N THR A 123 8.02 -5.92 12.11
CA THR A 123 8.19 -4.53 11.62
C THR A 123 7.96 -4.32 10.13
N TYR A 124 8.12 -5.39 9.34
CA TYR A 124 7.94 -5.40 7.90
C TYR A 124 6.53 -5.82 7.44
N ARG A 125 5.62 -6.19 8.35
CA ARG A 125 4.26 -6.69 8.03
C ARG A 125 3.22 -5.61 8.24
N TRP A 126 3.23 -4.59 7.39
CA TRP A 126 2.19 -3.57 7.38
C TRP A 126 1.09 -3.92 6.39
N TYR A 127 -0.15 -3.58 6.73
CA TYR A 127 -1.30 -3.73 5.85
C TYR A 127 -2.14 -2.46 5.87
N ASN A 128 -2.61 -2.06 4.69
CA ASN A 128 -3.66 -1.07 4.54
C ASN A 128 -5.00 -1.76 4.81
N LEU A 129 -5.74 -1.26 5.80
CA LEU A 129 -7.05 -1.75 6.21
C LEU A 129 -8.15 -0.73 5.86
N ASP A 130 -7.94 0.05 4.80
CA ASP A 130 -8.95 0.91 4.19
C ASP A 130 -10.18 0.11 3.77
N SER A 131 -11.30 0.43 4.42
CA SER A 131 -12.59 -0.23 4.28
C SER A 131 -13.20 -0.12 2.89
N THR A 132 -12.73 0.81 2.04
CA THR A 132 -13.16 0.93 0.64
C THR A 132 -12.58 -0.18 -0.25
N GLN A 133 -11.47 -0.80 0.17
CA GLN A 133 -10.79 -1.84 -0.58
C GLN A 133 -11.54 -3.19 -0.48
N PRO A 134 -11.37 -4.10 -1.46
CA PRO A 134 -12.00 -5.41 -1.41
C PRO A 134 -11.38 -6.33 -0.34
N ALA A 135 -10.13 -6.09 0.05
CA ALA A 135 -9.38 -6.88 1.02
C ALA A 135 -8.20 -6.04 1.61
N PRO A 136 -7.61 -6.46 2.74
CA PRO A 136 -6.35 -5.92 3.25
C PRO A 136 -5.21 -6.02 2.23
N THR A 137 -4.59 -4.87 1.90
CA THR A 137 -3.48 -4.79 0.95
C THR A 137 -2.15 -4.72 1.70
N TYR A 138 -1.15 -5.51 1.31
CA TYR A 138 0.17 -5.50 1.94
C TYR A 138 0.95 -4.21 1.61
N LEU A 139 1.56 -3.62 2.63
CA LEU A 139 2.43 -2.45 2.52
C LEU A 139 3.87 -2.84 2.83
N GLY A 140 4.77 -2.65 1.86
CA GLY A 140 6.21 -2.72 2.10
C GLY A 140 6.71 -1.56 2.98
N GLU A 141 7.86 -1.75 3.61
CA GLU A 141 8.46 -0.77 4.55
C GLU A 141 8.70 0.59 3.88
N ASP A 142 9.25 0.60 2.67
CA ASP A 142 9.48 1.81 1.88
C ASP A 142 8.16 2.47 1.41
N TYR A 143 7.17 1.64 1.06
CA TYR A 143 5.88 2.11 0.57
C TYR A 143 5.03 2.73 1.68
N LEU A 144 5.12 2.22 2.92
CA LEU A 144 4.54 2.86 4.10
C LEU A 144 5.07 4.28 4.28
N ALA A 145 6.39 4.46 4.25
CA ALA A 145 7.02 5.77 4.41
C ALA A 145 6.59 6.74 3.29
N LEU A 146 6.56 6.28 2.04
CA LEU A 146 6.09 7.06 0.90
C LEU A 146 4.63 7.48 1.04
N MET A 147 3.75 6.57 1.45
CA MET A 147 2.32 6.84 1.59
C MET A 147 2.04 7.81 2.74
N LEU A 148 2.71 7.67 3.89
CA LEU A 148 2.61 8.63 4.99
C LEU A 148 3.10 10.03 4.55
N HIS A 149 4.21 10.10 3.81
CA HIS A 149 4.71 11.36 3.27
C HIS A 149 3.74 12.01 2.28
N GLN A 150 3.12 11.23 1.38
CA GLN A 150 2.11 11.73 0.45
C GLN A 150 0.91 12.34 1.20
N ILE A 151 0.36 11.65 2.20
CA ILE A 151 -0.77 12.13 3.00
C ILE A 151 -0.41 13.43 3.72
N GLU A 152 0.81 13.53 4.27
CA GLU A 152 1.31 14.76 4.89
C GLU A 152 1.46 15.93 3.90
N CYS A 153 2.00 15.68 2.70
CA CYS A 153 2.19 16.67 1.64
C CYS A 153 0.87 17.17 1.03
N GLU A 154 -0.13 16.29 0.88
CA GLU A 154 -1.48 16.70 0.47
C GLU A 154 -2.24 17.48 1.58
N GLY A 155 -1.62 17.65 2.76
CA GLY A 155 -2.13 18.50 3.86
C GLY A 155 -3.00 17.77 4.88
N TYR A 156 -3.29 16.49 4.66
CA TYR A 156 -4.18 15.68 5.49
C TYR A 156 -3.63 15.37 6.89
N SER A 157 -4.46 14.73 7.70
CA SER A 157 -4.17 14.40 9.09
C SER A 157 -3.80 12.93 9.25
N ILE A 158 -2.67 12.69 9.90
CA ILE A 158 -2.15 11.37 10.28
C ILE A 158 -2.03 11.37 11.80
N PHE A 159 -2.44 10.27 12.42
CA PHE A 159 -2.33 10.02 13.85
C PHE A 159 -1.67 8.66 14.05
N ALA A 160 -0.69 8.57 14.94
CA ALA A 160 -0.20 7.27 15.40
C ALA A 160 -0.99 6.79 16.61
N VAL A 161 -1.14 5.48 16.71
CA VAL A 161 -1.76 4.81 17.84
C VAL A 161 -0.65 4.40 18.80
N ASN A 162 -0.56 5.08 19.94
CA ASN A 162 0.33 4.72 21.03
C ASN A 162 -0.41 3.78 22.02
N GLY A 163 0.32 2.82 22.59
CA GLY A 163 -0.23 1.83 23.52
C GLY A 163 -0.27 0.39 22.98
N ALA A 164 -0.79 -0.52 23.81
CA ALA A 164 -0.79 -1.96 23.56
C ALA A 164 -2.08 -2.43 22.86
N LEU A 165 -2.01 -2.64 21.54
CA LEU A 165 -3.12 -3.21 20.78
C LEU A 165 -3.44 -4.65 21.21
N PRO A 166 -4.72 -5.08 21.16
CA PRO A 166 -5.09 -6.47 21.41
C PRO A 166 -4.43 -7.41 20.38
N GLN A 167 -3.96 -8.57 20.86
CA GLN A 167 -3.38 -9.61 20.00
C GLN A 167 -4.46 -10.20 19.08
N SER A 168 -4.20 -10.17 17.77
CA SER A 168 -5.09 -10.73 16.76
C SER A 168 -4.68 -12.14 16.32
N GLU A 169 -5.61 -12.84 15.66
CA GLU A 169 -5.27 -14.08 14.94
C GLU A 169 -4.18 -13.86 13.87
N GLY A 170 -4.16 -12.68 13.25
CA GLY A 170 -3.10 -12.23 12.37
C GLY A 170 -1.74 -12.18 13.08
N ASP A 171 -1.65 -11.57 14.26
CA ASP A 171 -0.39 -11.50 15.03
C ASP A 171 0.12 -12.89 15.43
N ARG A 172 -0.79 -13.77 15.86
CA ARG A 172 -0.45 -15.15 16.25
C ARG A 172 0.09 -15.96 15.08
N LYS A 173 -0.49 -15.81 13.88
CA LYS A 173 -0.13 -16.58 12.68
C LYS A 173 1.00 -15.94 11.86
N ALA A 174 1.22 -14.63 11.96
CA ALA A 174 2.29 -13.90 11.27
C ALA A 174 3.69 -14.51 11.51
N LYS A 175 3.94 -15.01 12.73
CA LYS A 175 5.19 -15.69 13.12
C LYS A 175 5.44 -17.02 12.40
N ALA A 176 4.39 -17.67 11.89
CA ALA A 176 4.48 -18.93 11.15
C ALA A 176 4.64 -18.73 9.63
N PHE A 177 4.49 -17.50 9.12
CA PHE A 177 4.57 -17.20 7.70
C PHE A 177 5.89 -16.50 7.34
N LEU A 178 6.36 -16.72 6.10
CA LEU A 178 7.52 -16.03 5.53
C LEU A 178 7.17 -14.60 5.12
N LYS A 179 8.17 -13.70 5.01
CA LYS A 179 7.97 -12.30 4.62
C LYS A 179 7.18 -12.22 3.31
N PRO A 180 6.07 -11.45 3.26
CA PRO A 180 5.35 -11.25 2.01
C PRO A 180 6.31 -10.65 0.98
N GLN A 181 6.48 -11.32 -0.16
CA GLN A 181 7.03 -10.67 -1.33
C GLN A 181 5.93 -9.72 -1.82
N GLY A 182 6.27 -8.44 -2.01
CA GLY A 182 5.31 -7.41 -2.39
C GLY A 182 4.57 -7.78 -3.69
N GLU A 183 3.35 -7.26 -3.85
CA GLU A 183 2.39 -7.64 -4.90
C GLU A 183 2.81 -7.21 -6.32
N GLY A 184 3.92 -7.75 -6.81
CA GLY A 184 4.13 -7.97 -8.24
C GLY A 184 3.17 -9.05 -8.69
N LYS A 185 1.94 -8.67 -9.07
CA LYS A 185 0.89 -9.58 -9.49
C LYS A 185 1.24 -10.24 -10.84
N VAL A 186 2.05 -11.30 -10.80
CA VAL A 186 2.28 -12.20 -11.93
C VAL A 186 1.34 -13.38 -11.80
N GLU A 187 0.16 -13.28 -12.42
CA GLU A 187 -0.76 -14.41 -12.53
C GLU A 187 -0.08 -15.58 -13.26
N GLY A 188 -0.38 -16.80 -12.81
CA GLY A 188 0.47 -17.96 -13.02
C GLY A 188 0.83 -18.28 -14.48
N LYS A 189 2.10 -18.12 -14.81
CA LYS A 189 2.84 -19.06 -15.65
C LYS A 189 4.03 -19.57 -14.84
N PRO A 190 4.38 -20.86 -14.90
CA PRO A 190 5.63 -21.32 -14.32
C PRO A 190 6.77 -20.52 -14.97
N LEU A 191 7.66 -19.98 -14.13
CA LEU A 191 8.91 -19.38 -14.60
C LEU A 191 9.64 -20.45 -15.43
N PRO A 192 10.09 -20.14 -16.66
CA PRO A 192 11.02 -21.04 -17.34
C PRO A 192 12.27 -21.18 -16.48
N ASP A 193 12.88 -22.37 -16.47
CA ASP A 193 14.06 -22.66 -15.64
C ASP A 193 15.07 -21.53 -15.71
N VAL A 194 15.53 -21.08 -14.54
CA VAL A 194 16.60 -20.09 -14.43
C VAL A 194 17.89 -20.75 -14.88
N ILE A 195 18.13 -20.74 -16.19
CA ILE A 195 19.40 -21.13 -16.77
C ILE A 195 20.45 -20.15 -16.23
N PRO A 196 21.43 -20.59 -15.41
CA PRO A 196 22.45 -19.68 -14.92
C PRO A 196 23.22 -19.11 -16.12
N PHE A 197 23.36 -17.80 -16.16
CA PHE A 197 24.07 -17.09 -17.23
C PHE A 197 25.55 -17.50 -17.22
N SER A 198 25.90 -18.50 -18.05
CA SER A 198 27.27 -18.97 -18.25
C SER A 198 28.08 -18.06 -19.19
N GLY A 199 27.75 -16.77 -19.23
CA GLY A 199 28.51 -15.78 -19.99
C GLY A 199 29.77 -15.41 -19.24
N GLN A 200 30.92 -15.56 -19.91
CA GLN A 200 32.22 -15.24 -19.34
C GLN A 200 32.34 -13.71 -19.19
N GLY A 201 32.28 -13.23 -17.95
CA GLY A 201 32.30 -11.79 -17.66
C GLY A 201 33.69 -11.19 -17.79
N TYR A 202 33.88 -10.28 -18.74
CA TYR A 202 35.10 -9.47 -18.86
C TYR A 202 35.05 -8.31 -17.87
N SER A 203 35.89 -8.35 -16.82
CA SER A 203 35.99 -7.28 -15.83
C SER A 203 36.90 -6.16 -16.31
N LEU A 204 36.42 -4.91 -16.22
CA LEU A 204 37.20 -3.71 -16.51
C LEU A 204 37.99 -3.25 -15.26
N ALA A 205 39.01 -4.02 -14.89
CA ALA A 205 40.01 -3.64 -13.88
C ALA A 205 41.42 -4.03 -14.35
N SER A 206 42.40 -3.15 -14.16
CA SER A 206 43.70 -3.23 -14.85
C SER A 206 44.72 -4.19 -14.23
N SER A 207 45.62 -4.71 -15.08
CA SER A 207 46.96 -5.25 -14.77
C SER A 207 47.02 -6.38 -13.73
N SER A 208 47.35 -7.63 -14.07
CA SER A 208 48.60 -8.01 -14.75
C SER A 208 48.69 -9.53 -14.97
N SER A 209 49.47 -9.95 -15.97
CA SER A 209 50.11 -11.28 -16.10
C SER A 209 49.22 -12.55 -16.16
N LEU A 210 48.88 -13.02 -17.37
CA LEU A 210 49.49 -14.23 -17.97
C LEU A 210 49.07 -14.38 -19.46
N ALA A 211 49.89 -15.07 -20.26
CA ALA A 211 49.71 -15.19 -21.70
C ALA A 211 48.66 -16.25 -22.11
N THR A 212 47.95 -16.00 -23.19
CA THR A 212 47.48 -17.04 -24.12
C THR A 212 47.45 -16.45 -25.52
N GLU A 213 48.18 -17.06 -26.45
CA GLU A 213 48.22 -16.63 -27.85
C GLU A 213 46.91 -17.03 -28.55
N GLN A 214 46.22 -16.06 -29.16
CA GLN A 214 45.21 -16.31 -30.19
C GLN A 214 45.41 -15.33 -31.35
N PRO A 215 45.03 -15.70 -32.59
CA PRO A 215 45.36 -14.91 -33.76
C PRO A 215 44.66 -13.56 -33.74
N ALA A 216 45.34 -12.52 -34.23
CA ALA A 216 44.69 -11.26 -34.53
C ALA A 216 43.75 -11.44 -35.74
N GLU A 217 42.46 -11.68 -35.48
CA GLU A 217 41.41 -11.41 -36.46
C GLU A 217 41.15 -9.90 -36.43
N ASP A 218 41.48 -9.20 -37.52
CA ASP A 218 41.29 -7.75 -37.61
C ASP A 218 39.84 -7.36 -37.33
N GLU A 219 39.61 -6.37 -36.46
CA GLU A 219 38.26 -6.01 -35.96
C GLU A 219 37.26 -5.69 -37.09
N GLU A 220 37.76 -5.24 -38.23
CA GLU A 220 36.99 -4.97 -39.46
C GLU A 220 36.33 -6.25 -40.02
N THR A 221 36.96 -7.42 -39.88
CA THR A 221 36.39 -8.71 -40.31
C THR A 221 35.27 -9.20 -39.39
N VAL A 222 35.41 -8.97 -38.08
CA VAL A 222 34.39 -9.29 -37.07
C VAL A 222 33.17 -8.39 -37.25
N LEU A 223 33.40 -7.09 -37.48
CA LEU A 223 32.35 -6.10 -37.74
C LEU A 223 31.62 -6.39 -39.06
N ALA A 224 32.34 -6.74 -40.13
CA ALA A 224 31.73 -7.13 -41.41
C ALA A 224 30.82 -8.37 -41.28
N ARG A 225 31.25 -9.39 -40.52
CA ARG A 225 30.44 -10.59 -40.25
C ARG A 225 29.15 -10.26 -39.50
N ALA A 226 29.20 -9.35 -38.51
CA ALA A 226 28.02 -8.92 -37.75
C ALA A 226 27.01 -8.13 -38.61
N ILE A 227 27.49 -7.29 -39.53
CA ILE A 227 26.64 -6.53 -40.46
C ILE A 227 25.98 -7.47 -41.48
N GLN A 228 26.72 -8.44 -42.04
CA GLN A 228 26.17 -9.40 -42.99
C GLN A 228 25.07 -10.28 -42.35
N ALA A 229 25.31 -10.78 -41.13
CA ALA A 229 24.32 -11.56 -40.38
C ALA A 229 23.01 -10.78 -40.12
N SER A 230 23.09 -9.45 -40.02
CA SER A 230 21.91 -8.58 -39.86
C SER A 230 21.15 -8.33 -41.17
N MET A 231 21.79 -8.48 -42.33
CA MET A 231 21.17 -8.29 -43.65
C MET A 231 20.45 -9.54 -44.17
N GLU A 232 20.94 -10.74 -43.83
CA GLU A 232 20.33 -12.00 -44.28
C GLU A 232 18.99 -12.31 -43.57
N SER A 233 18.73 -11.69 -42.42
CA SER A 233 17.49 -11.85 -41.64
C SER A 233 16.30 -10.98 -42.06
N ASN A 234 16.33 -10.24 -43.19
CA ASN A 234 15.24 -9.33 -43.55
C ASN A 234 14.85 -9.25 -45.05
N LYS A 235 14.00 -10.20 -45.48
CA LYS A 235 12.93 -10.10 -46.51
C LYS A 235 12.16 -11.42 -46.60
N PRO A 236 10.86 -11.45 -46.94
CA PRO A 236 9.94 -10.38 -47.37
C PRO A 236 8.96 -10.01 -46.20
N SER A 237 7.69 -9.55 -46.30
CA SER A 237 6.74 -9.24 -47.39
C SER A 237 5.76 -8.10 -47.00
N VAL A 238 6.23 -7.04 -46.31
CA VAL A 238 5.43 -6.01 -45.57
C VAL A 238 4.27 -5.31 -46.32
N LYS A 239 4.10 -5.52 -47.64
CA LYS A 239 2.96 -4.96 -48.40
C LYS A 239 1.68 -5.81 -48.31
N ASP A 240 1.77 -7.13 -48.20
CA ASP A 240 0.57 -8.00 -48.21
C ASP A 240 -0.18 -7.96 -46.87
N ASP A 241 0.54 -7.92 -45.74
CA ASP A 241 -0.05 -7.92 -44.39
C ASP A 241 -0.98 -6.71 -44.13
N MET A 242 -0.62 -5.52 -44.61
CA MET A 242 -1.37 -4.30 -44.31
C MET A 242 -2.74 -4.26 -44.99
N ASP A 243 -2.86 -4.78 -46.21
CA ASP A 243 -4.17 -4.86 -46.90
C ASP A 243 -5.04 -5.99 -46.35
N GLU A 244 -4.45 -7.10 -45.89
CA GLU A 244 -5.22 -8.14 -45.19
C GLU A 244 -5.74 -7.63 -43.83
N ILE A 245 -4.91 -6.96 -43.04
CA ILE A 245 -5.31 -6.31 -41.78
C ILE A 245 -6.39 -5.24 -42.04
N ARG A 246 -6.31 -4.49 -43.15
CA ARG A 246 -7.31 -3.49 -43.53
C ARG A 246 -8.66 -4.13 -43.88
N ARG A 247 -8.67 -5.21 -44.68
CA ARG A 247 -9.89 -6.00 -44.97
C ARG A 247 -10.52 -6.57 -43.70
N ARG A 248 -9.71 -7.15 -42.81
CA ARG A 248 -10.19 -7.75 -41.55
C ARG A 248 -10.84 -6.74 -40.59
N ARG A 249 -10.44 -5.47 -40.64
CA ARG A 249 -11.05 -4.38 -39.86
C ARG A 249 -12.36 -3.88 -40.47
N LEU A 250 -12.43 -3.72 -41.80
CA LEU A 250 -13.66 -3.32 -42.51
C LEU A 250 -14.79 -4.35 -42.34
N ALA A 251 -14.49 -5.65 -42.44
CA ALA A 251 -15.47 -6.72 -42.26
C ALA A 251 -16.06 -6.83 -40.83
N ARG A 252 -15.49 -6.13 -39.84
CA ARG A 252 -16.03 -6.06 -38.47
C ARG A 252 -16.91 -4.85 -38.19
N PHE A 253 -16.96 -3.87 -39.09
CA PHE A 253 -17.74 -2.64 -38.91
C PHE A 253 -18.75 -2.36 -40.05
N GLY A 254 -18.66 -3.05 -41.19
CA GLY A 254 -19.68 -3.03 -42.25
C GLY A 254 -20.67 -4.18 -42.07
N GLY A 255 -21.78 -3.92 -41.37
CA GLY A 255 -22.79 -4.92 -41.01
C GLY A 255 -24.23 -4.45 -41.19
N GLN A 256 -24.58 -3.97 -42.39
CA GLN A 256 -25.93 -3.99 -42.96
C GLN A 256 -25.85 -3.86 -44.49
#